data_AF-A0A7J9ZXX3-F1
#
_entry.id   AF-A0A7J9ZXX3-F1
#
_cell.length_a   1.000
_cell.length_b   1.000
_cell.length_c   1.000
_cell.angle_alpha   90.00
_cell.angle_beta   90.00
_cell.angle_gamma   90.00
#
_symmetry.space_group_name_H-M   'P 1'
#
loop_
_entity.id
_entity.type
_entity.pdbx_description
1 polymer ?
#
loop_
_entity_poly.entity_id
_entity_poly.type
_entity_poly.pdbx_seq_one_letter_code
_entity_poly.pdbx_strand_id
1 'polypeptide(L)'
;MTAQHAPGPPPTPGSDTPHPDGTPPPGDTATPPGNAPDAPGADTPRGGGADTPRGVGAAAQGGVGADTPGEQGADTPRGGGADTPREQGAGTPGGGGSGTPGGGGVGVPREEGAGTPGEGDGGVSPSSATPLAGDAPPEPVPSSAINPAPLPDPVRVKVLELAAETLGRLPGTEVPAPLRRVARFEPRRRARLGAPQIAAHLEADPEFREKVAELVRSRWPDLAAGVAAGAAPPAADPVLVAAAAYLLRPGDWAAEAERVRAELERTAAAEESAAAQRTASRLRHELASLKEDARGETERLRGELKTARGEIADLRRRLHEARQRTKEVESRAEAAATEAGRLREAAAHAQSTADTEARRLRGRLAAAEAQLEDAKRATREGRSLADARLRMLLDVLSDAAAGLRRELSLPATIDRPGDVAVGTAVPASGAAGLLAGVPDDDPGLLDRLLQVPRLHMIVDGYNVTKTGYPTLPLADQRRRLLGGLGGIAARTGVEITCVFDGAEVEAPLSLPAPRGVRVAFSSPGETADEVIVRMVRAEPPGRPVAVVTSDREIITEVRRAGARPVPSAALLRRLERA
;
A
#
# COMPACT_ATOMS: atom_id res chain seq x y z
N MET A 1 23.90 39.08 -52.32
CA MET A 1 23.48 40.50 -52.26
C MET A 1 22.47 40.63 -51.14
N THR A 2 22.58 41.67 -50.29
CA THR A 2 21.58 42.18 -49.31
C THR A 2 20.95 41.18 -48.31
N ALA A 3 20.85 41.46 -47.00
CA ALA A 3 21.41 42.53 -46.17
C ALA A 3 21.46 42.04 -44.69
N GLN A 4 22.30 42.68 -43.87
CA GLN A 4 22.50 42.33 -42.45
C GLN A 4 21.39 42.90 -41.55
N HIS A 5 21.12 42.23 -40.42
CA HIS A 5 20.39 42.81 -39.31
C HIS A 5 20.96 42.35 -37.95
N ALA A 6 21.44 43.31 -37.17
CA ALA A 6 22.05 43.18 -35.84
C ALA A 6 21.88 44.56 -35.12
N PRO A 7 22.00 44.69 -33.79
CA PRO A 7 20.85 45.10 -32.97
C PRO A 7 20.94 46.52 -32.38
N GLY A 8 19.79 47.04 -31.93
CA GLY A 8 19.66 48.30 -31.19
C GLY A 8 19.68 48.13 -29.65
N PRO A 9 19.97 49.21 -28.88
CA PRO A 9 20.43 49.13 -27.48
C PRO A 9 19.32 49.30 -26.41
N PRO A 10 19.61 49.01 -25.11
CA PRO A 10 18.69 49.15 -23.99
C PRO A 10 18.81 50.49 -23.23
N PRO A 11 17.79 50.89 -22.47
CA PRO A 11 17.91 51.85 -21.36
C PRO A 11 17.89 51.16 -19.98
N THR A 12 18.64 51.73 -19.03
CA THR A 12 18.69 51.33 -17.61
C THR A 12 18.29 52.54 -16.70
N PRO A 13 18.51 52.55 -15.37
CA PRO A 13 17.42 52.54 -14.39
C PRO A 13 17.20 53.87 -13.66
N GLY A 14 16.07 53.99 -12.95
CA GLY A 14 15.79 55.08 -12.01
C GLY A 14 15.71 54.58 -10.57
N SER A 15 16.41 55.27 -9.67
CA SER A 15 16.42 55.04 -8.21
C SER A 15 16.03 56.32 -7.48
N ASP A 16 15.17 56.24 -6.46
CA ASP A 16 15.13 57.26 -5.39
C ASP A 16 14.41 56.77 -4.12
N THR A 17 14.90 57.23 -2.96
CA THR A 17 14.47 57.00 -1.56
C THR A 17 15.06 58.13 -0.68
N PRO A 18 14.70 58.36 0.61
CA PRO A 18 13.44 58.25 1.36
C PRO A 18 13.12 59.45 2.32
N HIS A 19 12.03 59.35 3.13
CA HIS A 19 11.80 59.96 4.49
C HIS A 19 11.42 61.48 4.63
N PRO A 20 10.91 61.98 5.80
CA PRO A 20 10.53 61.36 7.10
C PRO A 20 9.19 61.85 7.80
N ASP A 21 9.00 61.41 9.07
CA ASP A 21 8.31 62.03 10.25
C ASP A 21 6.79 61.87 10.60
N GLY A 22 6.51 61.56 11.90
CA GLY A 22 5.23 61.82 12.62
C GLY A 22 4.79 60.85 13.77
N THR A 23 4.92 61.25 15.04
CA THR A 23 4.43 60.57 16.30
C THR A 23 4.35 61.59 17.48
N PRO A 24 3.87 61.29 18.73
CA PRO A 24 2.75 60.48 19.30
C PRO A 24 1.63 61.46 19.80
N PRO A 25 1.11 61.52 21.07
CA PRO A 25 0.69 60.59 22.17
C PRO A 25 -0.86 60.74 22.49
N PRO A 26 -1.45 60.50 23.71
CA PRO A 26 -1.05 59.79 24.94
C PRO A 26 -2.05 58.67 25.40
N GLY A 27 -1.88 58.11 26.61
CA GLY A 27 -2.75 57.05 27.18
C GLY A 27 -2.81 57.02 28.72
N ASP A 28 -3.43 55.97 29.29
CA ASP A 28 -3.47 55.49 30.70
C ASP A 28 -4.52 54.33 30.82
N THR A 29 -4.70 53.49 31.88
CA THR A 29 -4.04 53.20 33.18
C THR A 29 -4.36 51.77 33.69
N ALA A 30 -3.60 51.31 34.72
CA ALA A 30 -3.99 50.38 35.81
C ALA A 30 -4.11 48.83 35.61
N THR A 31 -3.94 48.08 36.72
CA THR A 31 -3.69 46.61 36.85
C THR A 31 -4.06 46.14 38.29
N PRO A 32 -3.66 44.93 38.76
CA PRO A 32 -4.28 43.58 38.75
C PRO A 32 -5.23 43.37 39.99
N PRO A 33 -5.39 42.23 40.73
CA PRO A 33 -5.09 40.77 40.54
C PRO A 33 -6.25 39.79 40.95
N GLY A 34 -6.00 38.46 40.97
CA GLY A 34 -6.74 37.52 41.85
C GLY A 34 -6.83 36.01 41.46
N ASN A 35 -6.02 35.16 42.13
CA ASN A 35 -6.20 33.73 42.46
C ASN A 35 -6.41 32.59 41.41
N ALA A 36 -5.48 31.63 41.49
CA ALA A 36 -5.69 30.17 41.34
C ALA A 36 -6.08 29.57 42.74
N PRO A 37 -6.33 28.25 42.97
CA PRO A 37 -6.10 27.07 42.11
C PRO A 37 -7.27 26.05 42.03
N ASP A 38 -7.12 24.99 41.22
CA ASP A 38 -7.15 23.58 41.70
C ASP A 38 -7.01 22.54 40.57
N ALA A 39 -6.33 21.45 40.91
CA ALA A 39 -6.17 20.17 40.21
C ALA A 39 -6.25 19.06 41.30
N PRO A 40 -6.41 17.74 41.01
CA PRO A 40 -6.11 17.05 39.76
C PRO A 40 -7.13 15.97 39.33
N GLY A 41 -6.83 15.28 38.23
CA GLY A 41 -7.54 14.06 37.80
C GLY A 41 -6.73 13.31 36.74
N ALA A 42 -5.89 12.38 37.17
CA ALA A 42 -5.15 11.48 36.29
C ALA A 42 -5.81 10.11 36.30
N ASP A 43 -5.98 9.50 35.12
CA ASP A 43 -5.66 8.08 34.93
C ASP A 43 -5.63 7.70 33.45
N THR A 44 -4.55 7.04 33.03
CA THR A 44 -4.45 6.32 31.75
C THR A 44 -3.77 4.99 32.03
N PRO A 45 -4.47 3.84 31.92
CA PRO A 45 -3.87 2.55 32.21
C PRO A 45 -2.96 2.08 31.06
N ARG A 46 -1.84 1.47 31.43
CA ARG A 46 -0.86 0.86 30.53
C ARG A 46 -0.66 -0.61 30.92
N GLY A 47 -0.73 -1.49 29.94
CA GLY A 47 -0.53 -2.93 30.09
C GLY A 47 -1.52 -3.70 29.22
N GLY A 48 -1.15 -4.79 28.56
CA GLY A 48 0.13 -5.50 28.54
C GLY A 48 -0.12 -6.95 28.13
N GLY A 49 0.80 -7.58 27.41
CA GLY A 49 0.66 -8.97 26.98
C GLY A 49 1.19 -9.22 25.57
N ALA A 50 2.30 -9.93 25.49
CA ALA A 50 2.81 -10.51 24.24
C ALA A 50 2.54 -12.02 24.26
N ASP A 51 2.39 -12.63 23.09
CA ASP A 51 2.47 -14.08 22.97
C ASP A 51 3.07 -14.52 21.62
N THR A 52 4.24 -15.14 21.68
CA THR A 52 4.75 -16.07 20.67
C THR A 52 5.78 -16.97 21.36
N PRO A 53 5.53 -18.28 21.51
CA PRO A 53 6.42 -19.14 22.27
C PRO A 53 7.61 -19.63 21.43
N ARG A 54 8.81 -19.62 22.02
CA ARG A 54 9.93 -20.45 21.57
C ARG A 54 10.66 -21.04 22.78
N GLY A 55 10.55 -22.36 22.90
CA GLY A 55 11.25 -23.25 23.82
C GLY A 55 11.01 -24.68 23.33
N VAL A 56 11.83 -25.69 23.63
CA VAL A 56 13.02 -25.79 24.50
C VAL A 56 13.94 -26.88 23.92
N GLY A 57 15.20 -26.94 24.35
CA GLY A 57 16.14 -28.01 23.96
C GLY A 57 16.47 -28.98 25.09
N ALA A 58 16.90 -30.19 24.73
CA ALA A 58 17.70 -31.15 25.52
C ALA A 58 18.30 -32.16 24.50
N ALA A 59 19.60 -32.39 24.33
CA ALA A 59 20.71 -32.72 25.25
C ALA A 59 20.96 -34.23 25.43
N ALA A 60 21.89 -34.78 24.64
CA ALA A 60 22.74 -35.97 24.89
C ALA A 60 23.76 -36.05 23.72
N GLN A 61 25.05 -35.72 23.86
CA GLN A 61 26.16 -36.39 24.56
C GLN A 61 26.69 -37.69 23.91
N GLY A 62 27.99 -37.66 23.55
CA GLY A 62 28.84 -38.83 23.22
C GLY A 62 28.79 -39.29 21.75
N GLY A 63 29.91 -39.57 21.06
CA GLY A 63 31.32 -39.39 21.44
C GLY A 63 32.31 -39.93 20.39
N VAL A 64 33.43 -39.22 20.22
CA VAL A 64 34.81 -39.64 19.85
C VAL A 64 35.06 -40.91 18.98
N GLY A 65 35.88 -40.75 17.92
CA GLY A 65 36.58 -41.83 17.20
C GLY A 65 36.30 -41.78 15.68
N ALA A 66 37.12 -41.20 14.80
CA ALA A 66 38.53 -41.45 14.46
C ALA A 66 38.76 -42.70 13.56
N ASP A 67 39.49 -42.46 12.46
CA ASP A 67 40.22 -43.38 11.57
C ASP A 67 39.49 -44.29 10.56
N THR A 68 39.57 -43.84 9.29
CA THR A 68 39.76 -44.60 8.02
C THR A 68 40.89 -45.67 8.09
N PRO A 69 41.07 -46.64 7.16
CA PRO A 69 40.70 -46.61 5.72
C PRO A 69 40.20 -47.95 5.10
N GLY A 70 40.06 -48.03 3.75
CA GLY A 70 39.93 -49.31 3.04
C GLY A 70 39.67 -49.21 1.52
N GLU A 71 40.68 -49.47 0.68
CA GLU A 71 40.56 -49.68 -0.78
C GLU A 71 40.49 -51.17 -1.15
N GLN A 72 39.78 -51.50 -2.25
CA GLN A 72 39.94 -52.62 -3.22
C GLN A 72 38.68 -52.61 -4.13
N GLY A 73 38.70 -52.68 -5.47
CA GLY A 73 39.25 -53.73 -6.36
C GLY A 73 38.13 -54.76 -6.68
N ALA A 74 37.83 -55.22 -7.91
CA ALA A 74 38.42 -55.02 -9.25
C ALA A 74 37.44 -55.50 -10.37
N ASP A 75 37.95 -55.58 -11.61
CA ASP A 75 37.55 -56.43 -12.76
C ASP A 75 36.58 -55.99 -13.91
N THR A 76 37.23 -55.88 -15.06
CA THR A 76 36.89 -55.98 -16.51
C THR A 76 36.00 -57.17 -16.95
N PRO A 77 35.38 -57.21 -18.17
CA PRO A 77 36.14 -57.36 -19.46
C PRO A 77 35.54 -56.87 -20.81
N ARG A 78 36.42 -56.82 -21.83
CA ARG A 78 36.26 -56.99 -23.32
C ARG A 78 35.05 -56.33 -24.02
N GLY A 79 35.19 -55.48 -25.05
CA GLY A 79 35.89 -55.67 -26.36
C GLY A 79 34.83 -55.66 -27.49
N GLY A 80 35.06 -55.34 -28.76
CA GLY A 80 36.20 -54.78 -29.49
C GLY A 80 35.83 -54.59 -30.98
N GLY A 81 36.49 -53.64 -31.66
CA GLY A 81 36.38 -53.34 -33.11
C GLY A 81 35.06 -52.70 -33.60
N ALA A 82 35.02 -52.00 -34.73
CA ALA A 82 36.03 -51.31 -35.55
C ALA A 82 35.28 -50.62 -36.72
N ASP A 83 35.92 -49.57 -37.26
CA ASP A 83 35.82 -49.03 -38.61
C ASP A 83 34.60 -48.20 -39.11
N THR A 84 35.00 -47.03 -39.60
CA THR A 84 34.25 -46.01 -40.36
C THR A 84 34.46 -46.24 -41.87
N PRO A 85 33.81 -45.49 -42.78
CA PRO A 85 34.43 -44.22 -43.20
C PRO A 85 33.44 -43.07 -43.51
N ARG A 86 34.04 -41.94 -43.92
CA ARG A 86 33.50 -40.59 -44.08
C ARG A 86 33.76 -40.13 -45.52
N GLU A 87 32.86 -39.38 -46.14
CA GLU A 87 33.13 -38.42 -47.24
C GLU A 87 31.99 -37.37 -47.28
N GLN A 88 32.20 -36.05 -47.17
CA GLN A 88 32.90 -35.03 -48.01
C GLN A 88 31.91 -34.23 -48.91
N GLY A 89 32.09 -32.90 -48.97
CA GLY A 89 31.34 -31.99 -49.84
C GLY A 89 31.13 -30.60 -49.21
N ALA A 90 31.74 -29.56 -49.76
CA ALA A 90 31.76 -28.20 -49.20
C ALA A 90 31.25 -27.12 -50.20
N GLY A 91 30.80 -25.96 -49.71
CA GLY A 91 30.46 -24.81 -50.56
C GLY A 91 29.80 -23.62 -49.82
N THR A 92 30.54 -22.51 -49.70
CA THR A 92 30.12 -21.17 -49.21
C THR A 92 30.37 -20.13 -50.34
N PRO A 93 30.17 -18.79 -50.22
CA PRO A 93 29.33 -17.95 -49.34
C PRO A 93 28.57 -16.80 -50.08
N GLY A 94 27.89 -15.91 -49.33
CA GLY A 94 27.58 -14.52 -49.73
C GLY A 94 26.08 -14.17 -49.86
N GLY A 95 25.58 -12.98 -49.49
CA GLY A 95 26.22 -11.78 -48.91
C GLY A 95 25.15 -10.85 -48.28
N GLY A 96 25.56 -9.81 -47.55
CA GLY A 96 24.68 -9.02 -46.67
C GLY A 96 23.74 -8.01 -47.35
N GLY A 97 22.77 -7.50 -46.58
CA GLY A 97 21.86 -6.43 -47.00
C GLY A 97 20.86 -6.03 -45.91
N SER A 98 21.09 -4.89 -45.26
CA SER A 98 20.22 -4.30 -44.23
C SER A 98 18.94 -3.69 -44.81
N GLY A 99 17.80 -3.79 -44.09
CA GLY A 99 16.60 -3.03 -44.46
C GLY A 99 15.43 -3.19 -43.49
N THR A 100 15.13 -2.13 -42.73
CA THR A 100 13.91 -1.98 -41.94
C THR A 100 12.66 -1.95 -42.83
N PRO A 101 11.53 -2.54 -42.39
CA PRO A 101 10.21 -2.05 -42.79
C PRO A 101 9.41 -1.55 -41.58
N GLY A 102 8.93 -0.31 -41.67
CA GLY A 102 7.82 0.16 -40.84
C GLY A 102 6.49 0.07 -41.60
N GLY A 103 5.39 0.43 -40.94
CA GLY A 103 4.13 0.77 -41.62
C GLY A 103 3.09 -0.34 -41.74
N GLY A 104 2.29 -0.46 -40.68
CA GLY A 104 0.81 -0.54 -40.68
C GLY A 104 0.05 -1.36 -41.73
N GLY A 105 -0.88 -2.18 -41.25
CA GLY A 105 -1.99 -2.72 -42.05
C GLY A 105 -2.33 -4.17 -41.74
N VAL A 106 -2.99 -4.43 -40.61
CA VAL A 106 -3.63 -5.74 -40.38
C VAL A 106 -4.97 -5.74 -41.12
N GLY A 107 -5.08 -6.61 -42.13
CA GLY A 107 -6.31 -6.78 -42.90
C GLY A 107 -7.39 -7.56 -42.14
N VAL A 108 -8.64 -7.28 -42.48
CA VAL A 108 -9.82 -8.10 -42.15
C VAL A 108 -10.24 -8.80 -43.46
N PRO A 109 -10.61 -10.09 -43.44
CA PRO A 109 -10.84 -10.84 -44.67
C PRO A 109 -12.10 -10.41 -45.43
N ARG A 110 -12.09 -10.77 -46.71
CA ARG A 110 -13.08 -10.48 -47.75
C ARG A 110 -13.93 -11.72 -47.98
N GLU A 111 -15.24 -11.54 -48.11
CA GLU A 111 -16.10 -12.51 -48.81
C GLU A 111 -16.64 -11.89 -50.10
N GLU A 112 -16.84 -12.76 -51.08
CA GLU A 112 -17.39 -12.50 -52.40
C GLU A 112 -18.94 -12.52 -52.29
N GLY A 113 -19.76 -11.93 -53.16
CA GLY A 113 -19.51 -11.44 -54.51
C GLY A 113 -20.61 -11.98 -55.43
N ALA A 114 -21.71 -11.24 -55.60
CA ALA A 114 -22.76 -11.52 -56.58
C ALA A 114 -23.23 -10.21 -57.21
N GLY A 115 -23.20 -10.13 -58.53
CA GLY A 115 -23.31 -8.88 -59.28
C GLY A 115 -24.74 -8.40 -59.56
N THR A 116 -24.89 -7.09 -59.66
CA THR A 116 -25.99 -6.38 -60.32
C THR A 116 -26.03 -6.65 -61.83
N PRO A 117 -27.20 -6.40 -62.45
CA PRO A 117 -27.19 -5.68 -63.72
C PRO A 117 -28.19 -4.53 -63.79
N GLY A 118 -27.76 -3.42 -64.41
CA GLY A 118 -28.54 -2.63 -65.38
C GLY A 118 -29.72 -1.80 -64.89
N GLU A 119 -29.50 -0.48 -64.72
CA GLU A 119 -30.56 0.54 -64.78
C GLU A 119 -31.11 0.69 -66.22
N GLY A 120 -32.39 1.06 -66.36
CA GLY A 120 -33.04 1.15 -67.67
C GLY A 120 -34.48 1.70 -67.69
N ASP A 121 -34.66 2.91 -67.17
CA ASP A 121 -35.83 3.80 -67.36
C ASP A 121 -37.20 3.42 -66.73
N GLY A 122 -37.99 4.44 -66.34
CA GLY A 122 -39.28 4.30 -65.65
C GLY A 122 -39.50 5.31 -64.51
N GLY A 123 -39.77 6.57 -64.85
CA GLY A 123 -39.82 7.69 -63.89
C GLY A 123 -41.05 7.80 -62.97
N VAL A 124 -40.77 7.96 -61.67
CA VAL A 124 -41.34 8.90 -60.67
C VAL A 124 -42.87 9.11 -60.48
N SER A 125 -43.23 9.08 -59.18
CA SER A 125 -44.30 9.83 -58.48
C SER A 125 -45.70 9.19 -58.30
N PRO A 126 -46.10 8.87 -57.05
CA PRO A 126 -47.49 8.62 -56.68
C PRO A 126 -48.17 9.91 -56.20
N SER A 127 -49.41 10.17 -56.64
CA SER A 127 -50.27 11.19 -56.02
C SER A 127 -51.73 10.74 -55.91
N SER A 128 -52.27 11.03 -54.74
CA SER A 128 -53.66 11.19 -54.32
C SER A 128 -54.78 11.22 -55.38
N ALA A 129 -55.80 10.39 -55.11
CA ALA A 129 -57.23 10.72 -55.14
C ALA A 129 -57.81 11.57 -56.29
N THR A 130 -58.62 10.91 -57.14
CA THR A 130 -59.55 11.54 -58.10
C THR A 130 -60.99 11.48 -57.57
N PRO A 131 -61.79 12.55 -57.67
CA PRO A 131 -63.19 12.59 -57.24
C PRO A 131 -64.20 12.08 -58.29
N LEU A 132 -65.46 12.00 -57.87
CA LEU A 132 -66.65 11.71 -58.67
C LEU A 132 -66.92 12.76 -59.78
N ALA A 133 -67.36 12.30 -60.95
CA ALA A 133 -68.61 12.71 -61.64
C ALA A 133 -68.55 12.36 -63.14
N GLY A 134 -69.58 11.68 -63.66
CA GLY A 134 -69.68 11.29 -65.08
C GLY A 134 -71.04 10.69 -65.37
N ASP A 135 -71.98 11.55 -65.77
CA ASP A 135 -73.39 11.25 -65.97
C ASP A 135 -73.64 10.21 -67.09
N ALA A 136 -74.46 9.20 -66.81
CA ALA A 136 -74.99 8.24 -67.79
C ALA A 136 -76.35 7.72 -67.30
N PRO A 137 -77.43 7.81 -68.10
CA PRO A 137 -78.78 7.51 -67.63
C PRO A 137 -78.99 6.00 -67.43
N PRO A 138 -79.71 5.57 -66.38
CA PRO A 138 -80.06 4.17 -66.20
C PRO A 138 -81.12 3.76 -67.24
N GLU A 139 -80.79 2.77 -68.08
CA GLU A 139 -81.77 2.12 -68.94
C GLU A 139 -82.87 1.44 -68.08
N PRO A 140 -84.14 1.43 -68.54
CA PRO A 140 -85.23 0.81 -67.81
C PRO A 140 -85.08 -0.71 -67.83
N VAL A 141 -84.51 -1.27 -66.77
CA VAL A 141 -84.52 -2.72 -66.54
C VAL A 141 -85.97 -3.23 -66.56
N PRO A 142 -86.29 -4.30 -67.32
CA PRO A 142 -87.63 -4.84 -67.35
C PRO A 142 -88.02 -5.37 -65.98
N SER A 143 -89.29 -5.19 -65.61
CA SER A 143 -89.86 -5.60 -64.32
C SER A 143 -89.79 -7.11 -64.13
N SER A 144 -88.63 -7.58 -63.67
CA SER A 144 -88.41 -8.95 -63.23
C SER A 144 -88.94 -9.07 -61.81
N ALA A 145 -89.76 -10.09 -61.55
CA ALA A 145 -90.49 -10.24 -60.30
C ALA A 145 -89.56 -10.09 -59.09
N ILE A 146 -89.83 -9.08 -58.26
CA ILE A 146 -89.04 -8.76 -57.07
C ILE A 146 -89.18 -9.90 -56.06
N ASN A 147 -88.26 -10.86 -56.13
CA ASN A 147 -87.95 -11.71 -54.99
C ASN A 147 -87.24 -10.79 -53.98
N PRO A 148 -87.86 -10.50 -52.83
CA PRO A 148 -87.29 -9.57 -51.86
C PRO A 148 -85.98 -10.13 -51.32
N ALA A 149 -84.96 -9.27 -51.21
CA ALA A 149 -83.67 -9.64 -50.63
C ALA A 149 -83.88 -10.21 -49.21
N PRO A 150 -83.11 -11.25 -48.80
CA PRO A 150 -83.33 -11.92 -47.53
C PRO A 150 -83.23 -10.91 -46.37
N LEU A 151 -84.22 -10.92 -45.47
CA LEU A 151 -84.31 -9.97 -44.37
C LEU A 151 -83.01 -9.94 -43.54
N PRO A 152 -82.55 -8.76 -43.08
CA PRO A 152 -81.38 -8.66 -42.20
C PRO A 152 -81.52 -9.57 -40.97
N ASP A 153 -80.43 -10.19 -40.54
CA ASP A 153 -80.44 -11.17 -39.44
C ASP A 153 -81.14 -10.67 -38.15
N PRO A 154 -80.94 -9.42 -37.68
CA PRO A 154 -81.69 -8.87 -36.54
C PRO A 154 -83.21 -8.77 -36.79
N VAL A 155 -83.61 -8.36 -38.00
CA VAL A 155 -85.01 -8.23 -38.41
C VAL A 155 -85.66 -9.62 -38.51
N ARG A 156 -84.95 -10.61 -39.08
CA ARG A 156 -85.40 -12.01 -39.14
C ARG A 156 -85.63 -12.59 -37.76
N VAL A 157 -84.71 -12.37 -36.82
CA VAL A 157 -84.91 -12.78 -35.41
C VAL A 157 -86.15 -12.09 -34.83
N LYS A 158 -86.34 -10.78 -35.08
CA LYS A 158 -87.47 -10.05 -34.51
C LYS A 158 -88.84 -10.50 -35.06
N VAL A 159 -88.91 -10.76 -36.36
CA VAL A 159 -90.10 -11.35 -37.01
C VAL A 159 -90.41 -12.75 -36.44
N LEU A 160 -89.38 -13.57 -36.21
CA LEU A 160 -89.53 -14.90 -35.62
C LEU A 160 -89.96 -14.87 -34.14
N GLU A 161 -89.52 -13.88 -33.36
CA GLU A 161 -90.01 -13.66 -31.99
C GLU A 161 -91.52 -13.35 -31.99
N LEU A 162 -91.95 -12.40 -32.83
CA LEU A 162 -93.35 -11.99 -32.94
C LEU A 162 -94.25 -13.15 -33.38
N ALA A 163 -93.81 -13.94 -34.38
CA ALA A 163 -94.54 -15.11 -34.84
C ALA A 163 -94.52 -16.29 -33.84
N ALA A 164 -93.46 -16.43 -33.02
CA ALA A 164 -93.43 -17.40 -31.92
C ALA A 164 -94.30 -16.97 -30.71
N GLU A 165 -94.56 -15.67 -30.57
CA GLU A 165 -95.50 -15.10 -29.60
C GLU A 165 -96.95 -15.34 -30.04
N THR A 166 -97.30 -15.10 -31.31
CA THR A 166 -98.65 -15.34 -31.85
C THR A 166 -99.03 -16.81 -31.84
N LEU A 167 -98.12 -17.71 -32.25
CA LEU A 167 -98.31 -19.17 -32.14
C LEU A 167 -98.56 -19.64 -30.70
N GLY A 168 -98.19 -18.85 -29.70
CA GLY A 168 -98.51 -19.11 -28.30
C GLY A 168 -99.90 -18.65 -27.85
N ARG A 169 -100.58 -17.81 -28.63
CA ARG A 169 -101.89 -17.22 -28.32
C ARG A 169 -103.03 -17.77 -29.18
N LEU A 170 -102.72 -18.35 -30.35
CA LEU A 170 -103.73 -18.93 -31.24
C LEU A 170 -104.33 -20.22 -30.66
N PRO A 171 -105.66 -20.44 -30.78
CA PRO A 171 -106.27 -21.71 -30.41
C PRO A 171 -105.82 -22.84 -31.36
N GLY A 172 -105.78 -24.07 -30.86
CA GLY A 172 -105.21 -25.22 -31.60
C GLY A 172 -105.89 -25.57 -32.93
N THR A 173 -107.10 -25.07 -33.17
CA THR A 173 -107.86 -25.14 -34.43
C THR A 173 -107.31 -24.19 -35.50
N GLU A 174 -106.69 -23.09 -35.11
CA GLU A 174 -106.18 -22.02 -35.98
C GLU A 174 -104.68 -22.09 -36.25
N VAL A 175 -103.98 -23.08 -35.69
CA VAL A 175 -102.54 -23.29 -35.93
C VAL A 175 -102.33 -24.11 -37.21
N PRO A 176 -101.58 -23.57 -38.21
CA PRO A 176 -101.26 -24.28 -39.45
C PRO A 176 -100.65 -25.66 -39.19
N ALA A 177 -101.04 -26.67 -39.99
CA ALA A 177 -100.75 -28.07 -39.70
C ALA A 177 -99.26 -28.39 -39.44
N PRO A 178 -98.28 -27.84 -40.18
CA PRO A 178 -96.86 -28.07 -39.91
C PRO A 178 -96.34 -27.36 -38.66
N LEU A 179 -96.95 -26.23 -38.26
CA LEU A 179 -96.56 -25.46 -37.05
C LEU A 179 -97.13 -26.03 -35.75
N ARG A 180 -98.10 -26.97 -35.78
CA ARG A 180 -98.69 -27.57 -34.57
C ARG A 180 -97.68 -28.25 -33.66
N ARG A 181 -96.55 -28.76 -34.19
CA ARG A 181 -95.45 -29.31 -33.38
C ARG A 181 -94.62 -28.20 -32.72
N VAL A 182 -94.39 -27.10 -33.43
CA VAL A 182 -93.64 -25.93 -32.94
C VAL A 182 -94.42 -25.17 -31.87
N ALA A 183 -95.74 -24.99 -32.03
CA ALA A 183 -96.59 -24.31 -31.06
C ALA A 183 -96.53 -24.94 -29.66
N ARG A 184 -96.32 -26.27 -29.59
CA ARG A 184 -96.14 -27.04 -28.35
C ARG A 184 -94.79 -26.83 -27.65
N PHE A 185 -93.79 -26.23 -28.29
CA PHE A 185 -92.54 -25.95 -27.61
C PHE A 185 -92.70 -24.81 -26.60
N GLU A 186 -91.86 -24.83 -25.57
CA GLU A 186 -91.69 -23.76 -24.58
C GLU A 186 -91.46 -22.40 -25.28
N PRO A 187 -92.07 -21.28 -24.83
CA PRO A 187 -92.03 -20.00 -25.54
C PRO A 187 -90.63 -19.53 -25.96
N ARG A 188 -89.63 -19.67 -25.07
CA ARG A 188 -88.22 -19.31 -25.34
C ARG A 188 -87.55 -20.21 -26.39
N ARG A 189 -88.05 -21.43 -26.59
CA ARG A 189 -87.53 -22.40 -27.56
C ARG A 189 -88.23 -22.32 -28.92
N ARG A 190 -89.47 -21.80 -28.99
CA ARG A 190 -90.24 -21.66 -30.25
C ARG A 190 -89.49 -20.84 -31.30
N ALA A 191 -89.06 -19.63 -30.95
CA ALA A 191 -88.34 -18.75 -31.89
C ALA A 191 -86.99 -19.33 -32.38
N ARG A 192 -86.30 -20.13 -31.53
CA ARG A 192 -84.96 -20.66 -31.83
C ARG A 192 -84.96 -22.02 -32.55
N LEU A 193 -85.79 -22.97 -32.10
CA LEU A 193 -85.86 -24.33 -32.67
C LEU A 193 -86.92 -24.43 -33.78
N GLY A 194 -87.94 -23.57 -33.76
CA GLY A 194 -88.96 -23.49 -34.80
C GLY A 194 -88.63 -22.54 -35.96
N ALA A 195 -87.53 -21.78 -35.86
CA ALA A 195 -87.12 -20.73 -36.81
C ALA A 195 -87.38 -21.06 -38.30
N PRO A 196 -86.84 -22.16 -38.88
CA PRO A 196 -87.00 -22.42 -40.32
C PRO A 196 -88.45 -22.76 -40.70
N GLN A 197 -89.20 -23.42 -39.81
CA GLN A 197 -90.59 -23.81 -40.06
C GLN A 197 -91.53 -22.59 -39.97
N ILE A 198 -91.28 -21.70 -39.01
CA ILE A 198 -92.02 -20.44 -38.85
C ILE A 198 -91.74 -19.51 -40.03
N ALA A 199 -90.47 -19.32 -40.42
CA ALA A 199 -90.08 -18.46 -41.55
C ALA A 199 -90.76 -18.89 -42.86
N ALA A 200 -90.63 -20.17 -43.23
CA ALA A 200 -91.21 -20.71 -44.46
C ALA A 200 -92.76 -20.56 -44.50
N HIS A 201 -93.43 -20.59 -43.35
CA HIS A 201 -94.88 -20.38 -43.28
C HIS A 201 -95.29 -18.91 -43.28
N LEU A 202 -94.51 -17.99 -42.68
CA LEU A 202 -94.75 -16.56 -42.82
C LEU A 202 -94.61 -16.09 -44.27
N GLU A 203 -93.81 -16.78 -45.09
CA GLU A 203 -93.69 -16.53 -46.52
C GLU A 203 -94.84 -17.16 -47.31
N ALA A 204 -95.17 -18.43 -47.06
CA ALA A 204 -96.14 -19.19 -47.84
C ALA A 204 -97.62 -18.93 -47.49
N ASP A 205 -97.94 -18.54 -46.25
CA ASP A 205 -99.32 -18.42 -45.73
C ASP A 205 -99.67 -16.95 -45.38
N PRO A 206 -100.51 -16.28 -46.20
CA PRO A 206 -100.96 -14.91 -45.91
C PRO A 206 -101.86 -14.80 -44.68
N GLU A 207 -102.69 -15.81 -44.37
CA GLU A 207 -103.61 -15.75 -43.23
C GLU A 207 -102.85 -15.80 -41.90
N PHE A 208 -101.85 -16.69 -41.83
CA PHE A 208 -100.96 -16.75 -40.67
C PHE A 208 -100.16 -15.44 -40.50
N ARG A 209 -99.65 -14.85 -41.59
CA ARG A 209 -98.96 -13.56 -41.56
C ARG A 209 -99.86 -12.44 -41.04
N GLU A 210 -101.11 -12.38 -41.49
CA GLU A 210 -102.07 -11.35 -41.07
C GLU A 210 -102.41 -11.45 -39.58
N LYS A 211 -102.47 -12.67 -39.02
CA LYS A 211 -102.59 -12.87 -37.56
C LYS A 211 -101.36 -12.38 -36.78
N VAL A 212 -100.18 -12.31 -37.41
CA VAL A 212 -98.99 -11.69 -36.82
C VAL A 212 -98.98 -10.17 -37.00
N ALA A 213 -99.44 -9.68 -38.15
CA ALA A 213 -99.66 -8.25 -38.39
C ALA A 213 -100.68 -7.65 -37.40
N GLU A 214 -101.74 -8.38 -37.05
CA GLU A 214 -102.72 -7.96 -36.05
C GLU A 214 -102.12 -7.83 -34.64
N LEU A 215 -101.18 -8.70 -34.25
CA LEU A 215 -100.44 -8.52 -33.00
C LEU A 215 -99.59 -7.24 -33.03
N VAL A 216 -98.98 -6.91 -34.17
CA VAL A 216 -98.21 -5.67 -34.33
C VAL A 216 -99.13 -4.44 -34.23
N ARG A 217 -100.29 -4.45 -34.91
CA ARG A 217 -101.32 -3.38 -34.82
C ARG A 217 -101.83 -3.20 -33.40
N SER A 218 -102.12 -4.29 -32.68
CA SER A 218 -102.60 -4.26 -31.30
C SER A 218 -101.54 -3.75 -30.31
N ARG A 219 -100.26 -4.10 -30.51
CA ARG A 219 -99.18 -3.79 -29.56
C ARG A 219 -98.48 -2.45 -29.81
N TRP A 220 -98.44 -2.00 -31.06
CA TRP A 220 -97.85 -0.73 -31.48
C TRP A 220 -98.71 -0.05 -32.54
N PRO A 221 -99.89 0.49 -32.18
CA PRO A 221 -100.84 1.06 -33.14
C PRO A 221 -100.22 2.21 -33.94
N ASP A 222 -99.49 3.12 -33.29
CA ASP A 222 -98.86 4.29 -33.94
C ASP A 222 -97.78 3.87 -34.94
N LEU A 223 -96.99 2.84 -34.62
CA LEU A 223 -95.99 2.27 -35.53
C LEU A 223 -96.66 1.61 -36.73
N ALA A 224 -97.69 0.80 -36.50
CA ALA A 224 -98.39 0.09 -37.56
C ALA A 224 -99.12 1.07 -38.50
N ALA A 225 -99.72 2.13 -37.96
CA ALA A 225 -100.33 3.21 -38.74
C ALA A 225 -99.28 3.99 -39.55
N GLY A 226 -98.15 4.36 -38.94
CA GLY A 226 -97.05 5.03 -39.63
C GLY A 226 -96.46 4.19 -40.77
N VAL A 227 -96.17 2.91 -40.52
CA VAL A 227 -95.66 1.97 -41.53
C VAL A 227 -96.70 1.74 -42.64
N ALA A 228 -97.99 1.61 -42.32
CA ALA A 228 -99.05 1.49 -43.33
C ALA A 228 -99.20 2.76 -44.19
N ALA A 229 -98.92 3.93 -43.62
CA ALA A 229 -98.91 5.22 -44.33
C ALA A 229 -97.58 5.52 -45.05
N GLY A 230 -96.59 4.61 -45.03
CA GLY A 230 -95.27 4.82 -45.62
C GLY A 230 -94.35 5.80 -44.85
N ALA A 231 -94.75 6.21 -43.65
CA ALA A 231 -94.04 7.18 -42.81
C ALA A 231 -93.71 6.57 -41.44
N ALA A 232 -92.59 5.85 -41.36
CA ALA A 232 -92.11 5.27 -40.10
C ALA A 232 -91.75 6.38 -39.08
N PRO A 233 -92.16 6.27 -37.80
CA PRO A 233 -91.82 7.25 -36.77
C PRO A 233 -90.29 7.32 -36.54
N PRO A 234 -89.67 8.52 -36.50
CA PRO A 234 -88.21 8.67 -36.42
C PRO A 234 -87.59 8.24 -35.09
N ALA A 235 -88.42 7.99 -34.06
CA ALA A 235 -88.00 7.50 -32.74
C ALA A 235 -88.23 5.98 -32.54
N ALA A 236 -88.70 5.26 -33.56
CA ALA A 236 -88.89 3.81 -33.49
C ALA A 236 -87.57 3.05 -33.75
N ASP A 237 -87.41 1.89 -33.13
CA ASP A 237 -86.30 0.96 -33.41
C ASP A 237 -86.34 0.55 -34.90
N PRO A 238 -85.28 0.82 -35.71
CA PRO A 238 -85.25 0.46 -37.12
C PRO A 238 -85.50 -1.03 -37.38
N VAL A 239 -85.05 -1.91 -36.48
CA VAL A 239 -85.26 -3.37 -36.59
C VAL A 239 -86.75 -3.71 -36.45
N LEU A 240 -87.45 -3.03 -35.55
CA LEU A 240 -88.89 -3.19 -35.34
C LEU A 240 -89.70 -2.57 -36.49
N VAL A 241 -89.27 -1.44 -37.06
CA VAL A 241 -89.88 -0.82 -38.25
C VAL A 241 -89.82 -1.79 -39.44
N ALA A 242 -88.65 -2.36 -39.75
CA ALA A 242 -88.52 -3.33 -40.84
C ALA A 242 -89.30 -4.63 -40.58
N ALA A 243 -89.35 -5.09 -39.32
CA ALA A 243 -90.17 -6.25 -38.95
C ALA A 243 -91.68 -5.98 -39.14
N ALA A 244 -92.14 -4.78 -38.78
CA ALA A 244 -93.53 -4.35 -39.00
C ALA A 244 -93.84 -4.22 -40.50
N ALA A 245 -92.94 -3.62 -41.29
CA ALA A 245 -93.10 -3.49 -42.74
C ALA A 245 -93.19 -4.86 -43.44
N TYR A 246 -92.35 -5.83 -43.06
CA TYR A 246 -92.40 -7.19 -43.59
C TYR A 246 -93.73 -7.91 -43.31
N LEU A 247 -94.30 -7.68 -42.12
CA LEU A 247 -95.54 -8.33 -41.68
C LEU A 247 -96.79 -7.66 -42.26
N LEU A 248 -96.83 -6.32 -42.30
CA LEU A 248 -97.97 -5.53 -42.80
C LEU A 248 -98.02 -5.41 -44.33
N ARG A 249 -96.88 -5.60 -45.01
CA ARG A 249 -96.72 -5.46 -46.48
C ARG A 249 -97.44 -4.25 -47.12
N PRO A 250 -97.21 -3.00 -46.66
CA PRO A 250 -97.51 -1.82 -47.49
C PRO A 250 -96.77 -1.91 -48.83
N GLY A 251 -97.21 -1.16 -49.85
CA GLY A 251 -96.71 -1.29 -51.24
C GLY A 251 -95.18 -1.32 -51.38
N ASP A 252 -94.48 -0.48 -50.61
CA ASP A 252 -93.02 -0.30 -50.68
C ASP A 252 -92.24 -1.00 -49.55
N TRP A 253 -92.82 -2.02 -48.90
CA TRP A 253 -92.22 -2.69 -47.74
C TRP A 253 -90.79 -3.23 -47.97
N ALA A 254 -90.47 -3.62 -49.20
CA ALA A 254 -89.14 -4.11 -49.58
C ALA A 254 -88.09 -3.00 -49.59
N ALA A 255 -88.45 -1.79 -50.04
CA ALA A 255 -87.58 -0.63 -49.99
C ALA A 255 -87.31 -0.18 -48.55
N GLU A 256 -88.32 -0.27 -47.68
CA GLU A 256 -88.18 0.03 -46.25
C GLU A 256 -87.27 -0.98 -45.52
N ALA A 257 -87.42 -2.27 -45.81
CA ALA A 257 -86.53 -3.30 -45.27
C ALA A 257 -85.08 -3.13 -45.74
N GLU A 258 -84.87 -2.71 -46.99
CA GLU A 258 -83.53 -2.45 -47.55
C GLU A 258 -82.91 -1.16 -47.00
N ARG A 259 -83.72 -0.11 -46.76
CA ARG A 259 -83.30 1.12 -46.06
C ARG A 259 -82.76 0.80 -44.67
N VAL A 260 -83.44 -0.08 -43.92
CA VAL A 260 -82.99 -0.54 -42.60
C VAL A 260 -81.77 -1.45 -42.70
N ARG A 261 -81.66 -2.33 -43.70
CA ARG A 261 -80.41 -3.09 -43.96
C ARG A 261 -79.23 -2.14 -44.11
N ALA A 262 -79.34 -1.17 -45.02
CA ALA A 262 -78.28 -0.22 -45.31
C ALA A 262 -77.92 0.65 -44.10
N GLU A 263 -78.87 0.94 -43.19
CA GLU A 263 -78.58 1.60 -41.91
C GLU A 263 -77.80 0.68 -40.96
N LEU A 264 -78.26 -0.56 -40.76
CA LEU A 264 -77.59 -1.54 -39.90
C LEU A 264 -76.16 -1.84 -40.38
N GLU A 265 -75.96 -2.03 -41.69
CA GLU A 265 -74.63 -2.24 -42.29
C GLU A 265 -73.73 -1.01 -42.13
N ARG A 266 -74.27 0.21 -42.30
CA ARG A 266 -73.52 1.45 -42.03
C ARG A 266 -73.13 1.58 -40.55
N THR A 267 -74.02 1.26 -39.61
CA THR A 267 -73.69 1.29 -38.18
C THR A 267 -72.65 0.24 -37.79
N ALA A 268 -72.77 -0.99 -38.29
CA ALA A 268 -71.79 -2.06 -38.04
C ALA A 268 -70.41 -1.70 -38.62
N ALA A 269 -70.34 -1.18 -39.84
CA ALA A 269 -69.09 -0.70 -40.44
C ALA A 269 -68.50 0.52 -39.69
N ALA A 270 -69.34 1.40 -39.14
CA ALA A 270 -68.90 2.50 -38.29
C ALA A 270 -68.34 2.00 -36.95
N GLU A 271 -68.95 0.99 -36.32
CA GLU A 271 -68.45 0.38 -35.09
C GLU A 271 -67.14 -0.39 -35.31
N GLU A 272 -67.04 -1.16 -36.39
CA GLU A 272 -65.84 -1.91 -36.77
C GLU A 272 -64.69 -0.95 -37.10
N SER A 273 -64.93 0.08 -37.93
CA SER A 273 -63.90 1.08 -38.23
C SER A 273 -63.49 1.89 -37.00
N ALA A 274 -64.42 2.23 -36.09
CA ALA A 274 -64.08 2.84 -34.81
C ALA A 274 -63.27 1.89 -33.90
N ALA A 275 -63.56 0.58 -33.92
CA ALA A 275 -62.77 -0.42 -33.20
C ALA A 275 -61.35 -0.56 -33.78
N ALA A 276 -61.22 -0.60 -35.10
CA ALA A 276 -59.95 -0.62 -35.81
C ALA A 276 -59.13 0.67 -35.58
N GLN A 277 -59.79 1.83 -35.50
CA GLN A 277 -59.15 3.09 -35.13
C GLN A 277 -58.66 3.08 -33.68
N ARG A 278 -59.43 2.52 -32.73
CA ARG A 278 -59.01 2.35 -31.32
C ARG A 278 -57.83 1.39 -31.19
N THR A 279 -57.82 0.24 -31.88
CA THR A 279 -56.67 -0.68 -31.84
C THR A 279 -55.45 -0.06 -32.51
N ALA A 280 -55.61 0.61 -33.66
CA ALA A 280 -54.52 1.29 -34.33
C ALA A 280 -53.97 2.50 -33.53
N SER A 281 -54.80 3.23 -32.78
CA SER A 281 -54.33 4.30 -31.90
C SER A 281 -53.57 3.76 -30.69
N ARG A 282 -54.02 2.65 -30.09
CA ARG A 282 -53.30 1.95 -29.02
C ARG A 282 -51.95 1.41 -29.51
N LEU A 283 -51.92 0.68 -30.62
CA LEU A 283 -50.69 0.15 -31.21
C LEU A 283 -49.71 1.26 -31.59
N ARG A 284 -50.19 2.43 -32.06
CA ARG A 284 -49.32 3.59 -32.31
C ARG A 284 -48.73 4.18 -31.03
N HIS A 285 -49.47 4.19 -29.91
CA HIS A 285 -48.92 4.61 -28.61
C HIS A 285 -47.91 3.60 -28.06
N GLU A 286 -48.21 2.29 -28.12
CA GLU A 286 -47.28 1.22 -27.72
C GLU A 286 -45.99 1.25 -28.57
N LEU A 287 -46.10 1.46 -29.89
CA LEU A 287 -44.94 1.65 -30.76
C LEU A 287 -44.19 2.97 -30.51
N ALA A 288 -44.85 4.00 -30.00
CA ALA A 288 -44.20 5.25 -29.63
C ALA A 288 -43.43 5.11 -28.31
N SER A 289 -44.03 4.48 -27.28
CA SER A 289 -43.35 4.23 -26.00
C SER A 289 -42.15 3.30 -26.19
N LEU A 290 -42.32 2.16 -26.88
CA LEU A 290 -41.21 1.24 -27.14
C LEU A 290 -40.06 1.87 -27.93
N LYS A 291 -40.34 2.82 -28.84
CA LYS A 291 -39.30 3.58 -29.54
C LYS A 291 -38.58 4.56 -28.63
N GLU A 292 -39.28 5.17 -27.68
CA GLU A 292 -38.67 6.10 -26.73
C GLU A 292 -37.87 5.37 -25.64
N ASP A 293 -38.37 4.23 -25.14
CA ASP A 293 -37.65 3.33 -24.25
C ASP A 293 -36.34 2.85 -24.90
N ALA A 294 -36.42 2.39 -26.16
CA ALA A 294 -35.24 1.97 -26.93
C ALA A 294 -34.26 3.14 -27.18
N ARG A 295 -34.75 4.36 -27.44
CA ARG A 295 -33.89 5.55 -27.55
C ARG A 295 -33.18 5.82 -26.23
N GLY A 296 -33.90 5.90 -25.13
CA GLY A 296 -33.36 6.12 -23.78
C GLY A 296 -32.32 5.07 -23.40
N GLU A 297 -32.55 3.80 -23.73
CA GLU A 297 -31.53 2.76 -23.54
C GLU A 297 -30.30 2.97 -24.43
N THR A 298 -30.46 3.31 -25.72
CA THR A 298 -29.28 3.62 -26.56
C THR A 298 -28.51 4.86 -26.09
N GLU A 299 -29.18 5.86 -25.50
CA GLU A 299 -28.52 7.03 -24.92
C GLU A 299 -27.79 6.69 -23.62
N ARG A 300 -28.41 5.89 -22.73
CA ARG A 300 -27.76 5.34 -21.53
C ARG A 300 -26.51 4.56 -21.89
N LEU A 301 -26.60 3.60 -22.82
CA LEU A 301 -25.47 2.79 -23.27
C LEU A 301 -24.37 3.63 -23.96
N ARG A 302 -24.73 4.67 -24.72
CA ARG A 302 -23.75 5.64 -25.25
C ARG A 302 -23.07 6.45 -24.14
N GLY A 303 -23.79 6.81 -23.10
CA GLY A 303 -23.27 7.47 -21.90
C GLY A 303 -22.25 6.59 -21.17
N GLU A 304 -22.63 5.36 -20.85
CA GLU A 304 -21.77 4.34 -20.22
C GLU A 304 -20.53 4.02 -21.06
N LEU A 305 -20.68 3.90 -22.39
CA LEU A 305 -19.55 3.72 -23.30
C LEU A 305 -18.61 4.94 -23.30
N LYS A 306 -19.14 6.16 -23.16
CA LYS A 306 -18.35 7.40 -23.08
C LYS A 306 -17.58 7.51 -21.77
N THR A 307 -18.20 7.18 -20.62
CA THR A 307 -17.53 7.18 -19.32
C THR A 307 -16.44 6.11 -19.28
N ALA A 308 -16.73 4.87 -19.67
CA ALA A 308 -15.75 3.78 -19.73
C ALA A 308 -14.57 4.12 -20.67
N ARG A 309 -14.81 4.76 -21.82
CA ARG A 309 -13.72 5.27 -22.70
C ARG A 309 -12.87 6.35 -22.03
N GLY A 310 -13.48 7.23 -21.25
CA GLY A 310 -12.78 8.24 -20.44
C GLY A 310 -11.90 7.60 -19.38
N GLU A 311 -12.43 6.67 -18.60
CA GLU A 311 -11.70 5.90 -17.59
C GLU A 311 -10.52 5.13 -18.20
N ILE A 312 -10.71 4.46 -19.34
CA ILE A 312 -9.63 3.78 -20.07
C ILE A 312 -8.54 4.77 -20.51
N ALA A 313 -8.90 5.98 -20.96
CA ALA A 313 -7.93 7.00 -21.33
C ALA A 313 -7.14 7.53 -20.12
N ASP A 314 -7.82 7.81 -19.01
CA ASP A 314 -7.19 8.24 -17.75
C ASP A 314 -6.29 7.16 -17.15
N LEU A 315 -6.72 5.89 -17.16
CA LEU A 315 -5.91 4.75 -16.72
C LEU A 315 -4.67 4.56 -17.61
N ARG A 316 -4.80 4.73 -18.93
CA ARG A 316 -3.65 4.73 -19.86
C ARG A 316 -2.68 5.87 -19.58
N ARG A 317 -3.18 7.09 -19.31
CA ARG A 317 -2.33 8.24 -18.93
C ARG A 317 -1.59 7.96 -17.61
N ARG A 318 -2.31 7.52 -16.57
CA ARG A 318 -1.72 7.15 -15.26
C ARG A 318 -0.69 6.03 -15.37
N LEU A 319 -0.94 5.01 -16.20
CA LEU A 319 0.02 3.92 -16.44
C LEU A 319 1.28 4.43 -17.17
N HIS A 320 1.14 5.36 -18.13
CA HIS A 320 2.28 5.99 -18.79
C HIS A 320 3.09 6.84 -17.81
N GLU A 321 2.44 7.72 -17.04
CA GLU A 321 3.09 8.53 -16.00
C GLU A 321 3.82 7.66 -14.97
N ALA A 322 3.19 6.58 -14.49
CA ALA A 322 3.81 5.64 -13.56
C ALA A 322 5.07 4.99 -14.16
N ARG A 323 5.00 4.53 -15.42
CA ARG A 323 6.15 3.95 -16.14
C ARG A 323 7.29 4.96 -16.33
N GLN A 324 7.00 6.22 -16.64
CA GLN A 324 8.03 7.25 -16.74
C GLN A 324 8.67 7.52 -15.36
N ARG A 325 7.88 7.62 -14.29
CA ARG A 325 8.43 7.76 -12.92
C ARG A 325 9.31 6.58 -12.52
N THR A 326 8.92 5.35 -12.84
CA THR A 326 9.77 4.16 -12.63
C THR A 326 11.08 4.28 -13.40
N LYS A 327 11.03 4.61 -14.70
CA LYS A 327 12.22 4.79 -15.54
C LYS A 327 13.14 5.92 -15.06
N GLU A 328 12.58 7.02 -14.57
CA GLU A 328 13.34 8.11 -13.94
C GLU A 328 14.04 7.67 -12.65
N VAL A 329 13.35 6.88 -11.81
CA VAL A 329 13.93 6.33 -10.57
C VAL A 329 15.01 5.31 -10.88
N GLU A 330 14.80 4.41 -11.85
CA GLU A 330 15.80 3.46 -12.33
C GLU A 330 17.04 4.17 -12.86
N SER A 331 16.87 5.16 -13.75
CA SER A 331 17.99 5.94 -14.29
C SER A 331 18.75 6.73 -13.20
N ARG A 332 18.06 7.28 -12.19
CA ARG A 332 18.70 7.90 -11.02
C ARG A 332 19.44 6.89 -10.16
N ALA A 333 18.91 5.67 -10.00
CA ALA A 333 19.55 4.60 -9.25
C ALA A 333 20.82 4.08 -9.98
N GLU A 334 20.79 3.94 -11.30
CA GLU A 334 21.95 3.60 -12.14
C GLU A 334 23.03 4.70 -12.06
N ALA A 335 22.63 5.98 -12.15
CA ALA A 335 23.55 7.11 -11.98
C ALA A 335 24.19 7.13 -10.58
N ALA A 336 23.40 6.91 -9.52
CA ALA A 336 23.91 6.82 -8.16
C ALA A 336 24.82 5.59 -7.94
N ALA A 337 24.49 4.45 -8.56
CA ALA A 337 25.29 3.23 -8.47
C ALA A 337 26.64 3.37 -9.18
N THR A 338 26.66 3.97 -10.37
CA THR A 338 27.92 4.24 -11.10
C THR A 338 28.80 5.24 -10.37
N GLU A 339 28.24 6.30 -9.79
CA GLU A 339 29.01 7.26 -9.00
C GLU A 339 29.52 6.66 -7.69
N ALA A 340 28.70 5.87 -6.99
CA ALA A 340 29.16 5.10 -5.83
C ALA A 340 30.23 4.06 -6.20
N GLY A 341 30.24 3.55 -7.44
CA GLY A 341 31.33 2.74 -8.00
C GLY A 341 32.64 3.54 -8.09
N ARG A 342 32.62 4.69 -8.80
CA ARG A 342 33.79 5.57 -8.94
C ARG A 342 34.36 6.02 -7.59
N LEU A 343 33.50 6.39 -6.64
CA LEU A 343 33.95 6.81 -5.30
C LEU A 343 34.62 5.66 -4.52
N ARG A 344 34.14 4.42 -4.67
CA ARG A 344 34.79 3.24 -4.08
C ARG A 344 36.13 2.92 -4.74
N GLU A 345 36.22 3.00 -6.06
CA GLU A 345 37.47 2.81 -6.80
C GLU A 345 38.51 3.87 -6.42
N ALA A 346 38.11 5.16 -6.40
CA ALA A 346 38.96 6.26 -5.97
C ALA A 346 39.43 6.09 -4.51
N ALA A 347 38.54 5.67 -3.60
CA ALA A 347 38.89 5.39 -2.21
C ALA A 347 39.87 4.19 -2.10
N ALA A 348 39.66 3.12 -2.86
CA ALA A 348 40.55 1.96 -2.88
C ALA A 348 41.94 2.31 -3.45
N HIS A 349 42.01 3.15 -4.49
CA HIS A 349 43.27 3.67 -5.01
C HIS A 349 43.97 4.58 -4.00
N ALA A 350 43.25 5.49 -3.33
CA ALA A 350 43.81 6.35 -2.28
C ALA A 350 44.30 5.56 -1.06
N GLN A 351 43.59 4.48 -0.68
CA GLN A 351 44.03 3.58 0.38
C GLN A 351 45.28 2.80 -0.03
N SER A 352 45.34 2.28 -1.27
CA SER A 352 46.50 1.57 -1.80
C SER A 352 47.74 2.47 -1.85
N THR A 353 47.62 3.71 -2.33
CA THR A 353 48.74 4.66 -2.30
C THR A 353 49.18 4.98 -0.87
N ALA A 354 48.24 5.28 0.04
CA ALA A 354 48.55 5.50 1.46
C ALA A 354 49.23 4.29 2.12
N ASP A 355 48.84 3.05 1.79
CA ASP A 355 49.49 1.83 2.28
C ASP A 355 50.92 1.68 1.73
N THR A 356 51.16 1.99 0.45
CA THR A 356 52.53 1.98 -0.11
C THR A 356 53.43 3.05 0.52
N GLU A 357 52.90 4.25 0.77
CA GLU A 357 53.61 5.32 1.49
C GLU A 357 53.89 4.93 2.94
N ALA A 358 52.90 4.38 3.65
CA ALA A 358 53.07 3.92 5.02
C ALA A 358 54.10 2.76 5.12
N ARG A 359 54.14 1.84 4.14
CA ARG A 359 55.19 0.82 4.04
C ARG A 359 56.58 1.46 3.80
N ARG A 360 56.67 2.44 2.90
CA ARG A 360 57.92 3.18 2.61
C ARG A 360 58.42 3.97 3.82
N LEU A 361 57.54 4.62 4.56
CA LEU A 361 57.86 5.37 5.78
C LEU A 361 58.30 4.44 6.91
N ARG A 362 57.61 3.31 7.13
CA ARG A 362 58.06 2.27 8.08
C ARG A 362 59.45 1.72 7.72
N GLY A 363 59.72 1.46 6.44
CA GLY A 363 61.03 1.03 5.97
C GLY A 363 62.13 2.08 6.21
N ARG A 364 61.84 3.36 5.99
CA ARG A 364 62.75 4.47 6.32
C ARG A 364 63.00 4.60 7.82
N LEU A 365 61.96 4.46 8.64
CA LEU A 365 62.08 4.49 10.10
C LEU A 365 62.98 3.36 10.58
N ALA A 366 62.72 2.11 10.17
CA ALA A 366 63.53 0.95 10.53
C ALA A 366 65.00 1.10 10.09
N ALA A 367 65.26 1.69 8.92
CA ALA A 367 66.62 1.98 8.46
C ALA A 367 67.32 3.05 9.33
N ALA A 368 66.60 4.11 9.73
CA ALA A 368 67.13 5.15 10.63
C ALA A 368 67.36 4.63 12.06
N GLU A 369 66.47 3.75 12.55
CA GLU A 369 66.64 3.05 13.83
C GLU A 369 67.86 2.12 13.80
N ALA A 370 68.07 1.36 12.72
CA ALA A 370 69.27 0.55 12.54
C ALA A 370 70.55 1.40 12.51
N GLN A 371 70.56 2.51 11.77
CA GLN A 371 71.70 3.45 11.76
C GLN A 371 71.98 4.03 13.15
N LEU A 372 70.94 4.31 13.94
CA LEU A 372 71.07 4.80 15.31
C LEU A 372 71.62 3.72 16.27
N GLU A 373 71.21 2.46 16.12
CA GLU A 373 71.80 1.34 16.87
C GLU A 373 73.25 1.06 16.47
N ASP A 374 73.60 1.13 15.18
CA ASP A 374 74.98 0.98 14.72
C ASP A 374 75.86 2.15 15.20
N ALA A 375 75.35 3.38 15.20
CA ALA A 375 76.05 4.53 15.79
C ALA A 375 76.25 4.39 17.31
N LYS A 376 75.25 3.84 18.04
CA LYS A 376 75.39 3.50 19.47
C LYS A 376 76.44 2.40 19.69
N ARG A 377 76.47 1.36 18.85
CA ARG A 377 77.46 0.28 18.89
C ARG A 377 78.87 0.81 18.66
N ALA A 378 79.09 1.56 17.58
CA ALA A 378 80.37 2.21 17.29
C ALA A 378 80.81 3.17 18.42
N THR A 379 79.88 3.90 19.04
CA THR A 379 80.17 4.74 20.21
C THR A 379 80.56 3.91 21.44
N ARG A 380 79.90 2.77 21.68
CA ARG A 380 80.21 1.85 22.78
C ARG A 380 81.55 1.14 22.57
N GLU A 381 81.83 0.71 21.34
CA GLU A 381 83.12 0.12 20.95
C GLU A 381 84.24 1.16 21.10
N GLY A 382 84.05 2.38 20.60
CA GLY A 382 84.98 3.49 20.80
C GLY A 382 85.26 3.80 22.27
N ARG A 383 84.24 3.79 23.14
CA ARG A 383 84.43 3.88 24.60
C ARG A 383 85.21 2.68 25.15
N SER A 384 84.87 1.45 24.77
CA SER A 384 85.59 0.26 25.24
C SER A 384 87.07 0.25 24.84
N LEU A 385 87.42 0.79 23.66
CA LEU A 385 88.82 0.99 23.24
C LEU A 385 89.51 2.10 24.04
N ALA A 386 88.80 3.18 24.41
CA ALA A 386 89.31 4.21 25.30
C ALA A 386 89.50 3.68 26.73
N ASP A 387 88.56 2.89 27.24
CA ASP A 387 88.62 2.23 28.56
C ASP A 387 89.76 1.20 28.61
N ALA A 388 89.96 0.43 27.54
CA ALA A 388 91.09 -0.51 27.42
C ALA A 388 92.45 0.23 27.42
N ARG A 389 92.56 1.36 26.72
CA ARG A 389 93.75 2.22 26.76
C ARG A 389 93.96 2.84 28.15
N LEU A 390 92.90 3.32 28.79
CA LEU A 390 92.94 3.85 30.16
C LEU A 390 93.42 2.78 31.14
N ARG A 391 92.91 1.55 31.02
CA ARG A 391 93.35 0.42 31.83
C ARG A 391 94.83 0.10 31.62
N MET A 392 95.28 0.03 30.36
CA MET A 392 96.71 -0.18 30.05
C MET A 392 97.60 0.94 30.61
N LEU A 393 97.16 2.20 30.57
CA LEU A 393 97.89 3.34 31.17
C LEU A 393 97.89 3.27 32.71
N LEU A 394 96.79 2.83 33.33
CA LEU A 394 96.69 2.60 34.76
C LEU A 394 97.54 1.41 35.22
N ASP A 395 97.62 0.35 34.43
CA ASP A 395 98.49 -0.80 34.69
C ASP A 395 99.97 -0.35 34.60
N VAL A 396 100.37 0.39 33.57
CA VAL A 396 101.73 0.97 33.46
C VAL A 396 102.05 1.93 34.62
N LEU A 397 101.10 2.77 35.05
CA LEU A 397 101.27 3.63 36.24
C LEU A 397 101.36 2.82 37.54
N SER A 398 100.62 1.72 37.64
CA SER A 398 100.63 0.83 38.80
C SER A 398 101.91 0.03 38.88
N ASP A 399 102.43 -0.46 37.75
CA ASP A 399 103.73 -1.12 37.64
C ASP A 399 104.88 -0.16 37.92
N ALA A 400 104.81 1.09 37.43
CA ALA A 400 105.76 2.14 37.78
C ALA A 400 105.72 2.48 39.27
N ALA A 401 104.52 2.58 39.87
CA ALA A 401 104.35 2.81 41.31
C ALA A 401 104.79 1.60 42.15
N ALA A 402 104.59 0.37 41.68
CA ALA A 402 105.04 -0.85 42.33
C ALA A 402 106.57 -1.01 42.25
N GLY A 403 107.17 -0.72 41.10
CA GLY A 403 108.62 -0.63 40.92
C GLY A 403 109.23 0.42 41.84
N LEU A 404 108.63 1.61 41.92
CA LEU A 404 109.06 2.67 42.84
C LEU A 404 108.88 2.29 44.32
N ARG A 405 107.80 1.61 44.71
CA ARG A 405 107.64 1.03 46.06
C ARG A 405 108.68 -0.03 46.37
N ARG A 406 109.10 -0.82 45.38
CA ARG A 406 110.09 -1.90 45.52
C ARG A 406 111.51 -1.34 45.68
N GLU A 407 111.88 -0.32 44.91
CA GLU A 407 113.14 0.43 45.09
C GLU A 407 113.16 1.21 46.42
N LEU A 408 112.04 1.80 46.84
CA LEU A 408 111.92 2.53 48.10
C LEU A 408 111.58 1.66 49.32
N SER A 409 111.50 0.33 49.18
CA SER A 409 111.19 -0.63 50.25
C SER A 409 109.92 -0.32 51.06
N LEU A 410 108.88 0.25 50.43
CA LEU A 410 107.63 0.62 51.09
C LEU A 410 106.63 -0.56 51.09
N PRO A 411 106.12 -1.00 52.27
CA PRO A 411 105.12 -2.06 52.33
C PRO A 411 103.79 -1.63 51.72
N ALA A 412 103.15 -2.54 50.98
CA ALA A 412 101.87 -2.30 50.34
C ALA A 412 100.71 -2.38 51.35
N THR A 413 100.33 -1.21 51.89
CA THR A 413 98.97 -0.79 52.32
C THR A 413 97.96 -1.92 52.62
N ILE A 414 97.56 -2.16 53.87
CA ILE A 414 96.60 -1.34 54.65
C ILE A 414 95.27 -1.13 53.90
N ASP A 415 94.29 -1.98 54.21
CA ASP A 415 92.87 -1.76 53.89
C ASP A 415 92.27 -0.61 54.72
N ARG A 416 91.17 -0.02 54.22
CA ARG A 416 90.32 0.90 55.00
C ARG A 416 88.83 0.56 54.87
N PRO A 417 88.02 0.75 55.93
CA PRO A 417 86.72 0.12 56.04
C PRO A 417 85.57 1.02 55.54
N GLY A 418 84.87 0.57 54.51
CA GLY A 418 83.60 1.16 54.04
C GLY A 418 82.42 0.18 53.96
N ASP A 419 82.69 -1.13 53.81
CA ASP A 419 81.69 -2.09 53.33
C ASP A 419 81.05 -3.00 54.40
N VAL A 420 81.14 -2.67 55.70
CA VAL A 420 80.45 -3.46 56.74
C VAL A 420 79.84 -2.62 57.88
N ALA A 421 78.78 -1.87 57.58
CA ALA A 421 77.80 -1.38 58.56
C ALA A 421 76.47 -1.01 57.87
N VAL A 422 75.29 -1.28 58.40
CA VAL A 422 74.89 -2.09 59.55
C VAL A 422 73.47 -2.58 59.28
N GLY A 423 73.17 -3.84 59.59
CA GLY A 423 71.78 -4.29 59.74
C GLY A 423 71.30 -3.99 61.16
N THR A 424 70.35 -3.07 61.33
CA THR A 424 69.61 -2.90 62.59
C THR A 424 68.12 -2.85 62.32
N ALA A 425 67.42 -3.91 62.72
CA ALA A 425 65.98 -3.86 62.90
C ALA A 425 65.64 -2.94 64.08
N VAL A 426 64.68 -2.05 63.87
CA VAL A 426 64.05 -1.23 64.92
C VAL A 426 62.54 -1.52 64.84
N PRO A 427 61.84 -1.76 65.97
CA PRO A 427 60.49 -2.28 65.94
C PRO A 427 59.46 -1.27 65.42
N ALA A 428 58.31 -1.80 65.01
CA ALA A 428 57.23 -1.02 64.38
C ALA A 428 56.66 0.09 65.30
N SER A 429 56.67 1.32 64.79
CA SER A 429 55.76 2.37 65.26
C SER A 429 55.47 3.43 64.20
N GLY A 430 54.28 3.34 63.60
CA GLY A 430 53.41 4.50 63.39
C GLY A 430 53.88 5.64 62.46
N ALA A 431 54.18 5.38 61.19
CA ALA A 431 54.13 6.44 60.16
C ALA A 431 52.73 7.10 60.03
N ALA A 432 51.69 6.47 60.60
CA ALA A 432 50.34 7.01 60.75
C ALA A 432 50.24 8.23 61.70
N GLY A 433 51.27 8.53 62.51
CA GLY A 433 51.23 9.58 63.53
C GLY A 433 51.10 11.02 62.98
N LEU A 434 51.62 11.30 61.77
CA LEU A 434 51.64 12.67 61.21
C LEU A 434 50.28 13.19 60.71
N LEU A 435 49.24 12.36 60.65
CA LEU A 435 47.89 12.74 60.17
C LEU A 435 46.76 12.36 61.15
N ALA A 436 47.11 11.96 62.36
CA ALA A 436 46.16 11.63 63.43
C ALA A 436 45.52 12.91 64.00
N GLY A 437 44.41 13.36 63.38
CA GLY A 437 43.66 14.55 63.80
C GLY A 437 42.96 15.30 62.66
N VAL A 438 43.36 15.07 61.41
CA VAL A 438 42.64 15.60 60.23
C VAL A 438 41.33 14.82 60.06
N PRO A 439 40.15 15.46 59.90
CA PRO A 439 38.91 14.76 59.55
C PRO A 439 39.01 14.10 58.17
N ASP A 440 38.36 12.95 57.98
CA ASP A 440 38.39 12.23 56.70
C ASP A 440 37.76 13.05 55.54
N ASP A 441 36.90 14.02 55.87
CA ASP A 441 36.25 14.94 54.92
C ASP A 441 37.02 16.25 54.63
N ASP A 442 38.23 16.46 55.20
CA ASP A 442 39.04 17.66 54.90
C ASP A 442 39.36 17.73 53.39
N PRO A 443 38.94 18.80 52.67
CA PRO A 443 39.17 18.92 51.23
C PRO A 443 40.66 18.95 50.83
N GLY A 444 41.58 19.20 51.76
CA GLY A 444 43.02 19.13 51.56
C GLY A 444 43.68 17.80 51.95
N LEU A 445 42.94 16.82 52.49
CA LEU A 445 43.50 15.55 52.99
C LEU A 445 44.29 14.79 51.91
N LEU A 446 43.71 14.66 50.70
CA LEU A 446 44.34 13.94 49.59
C LEU A 446 45.63 14.65 49.12
N ASP A 447 45.62 15.98 49.01
CA ASP A 447 46.82 16.73 48.58
C ASP A 447 47.96 16.64 49.61
N ARG A 448 47.65 16.53 50.92
CA ARG A 448 48.66 16.24 51.96
C ARG A 448 49.17 14.80 51.89
N LEU A 449 48.28 13.83 51.68
CA LEU A 449 48.66 12.42 51.51
C LEU A 449 49.61 12.22 50.33
N LEU A 450 49.31 12.83 49.17
CA LEU A 450 50.12 12.73 47.96
C LEU A 450 51.54 13.32 48.09
N GLN A 451 51.84 14.07 49.16
CA GLN A 451 53.19 14.56 49.49
C GLN A 451 53.99 13.58 50.36
N VAL A 452 53.36 12.53 50.90
CA VAL A 452 54.02 11.58 51.80
C VAL A 452 54.95 10.65 50.98
N PRO A 453 56.26 10.58 51.30
CA PRO A 453 57.19 9.73 50.57
C PRO A 453 56.78 8.25 50.61
N ARG A 454 56.82 7.59 49.44
CA ARG A 454 56.49 6.16 49.25
C ARG A 454 55.04 5.76 49.58
N LEU A 455 54.10 6.71 49.59
CA LEU A 455 52.67 6.42 49.65
C LEU A 455 52.28 5.39 48.58
N HIS A 456 51.43 4.44 48.97
CA HIS A 456 50.64 3.63 48.04
C HIS A 456 49.17 4.08 48.11
N MET A 457 48.58 4.42 46.96
CA MET A 457 47.17 4.77 46.87
C MET A 457 46.40 3.65 46.17
N ILE A 458 45.49 3.00 46.90
CA ILE A 458 44.56 2.01 46.38
C ILE A 458 43.23 2.72 46.09
N VAL A 459 42.65 2.50 44.92
CA VAL A 459 41.42 3.17 44.46
C VAL A 459 40.36 2.13 44.15
N ASP A 460 39.22 2.25 44.84
CA ASP A 460 37.98 1.55 44.50
C ASP A 460 37.39 2.17 43.24
N GLY A 461 37.57 1.48 42.12
CA GLY A 461 37.27 2.00 40.80
C GLY A 461 35.80 2.32 40.61
N TYR A 462 34.90 1.37 40.90
CA TYR A 462 33.48 1.59 40.67
C TYR A 462 32.83 2.51 41.71
N ASN A 463 33.31 2.55 42.96
CA ASN A 463 32.82 3.55 43.91
C ASN A 463 33.14 4.98 43.44
N VAL A 464 34.35 5.20 42.91
CA VAL A 464 34.74 6.50 42.34
C VAL A 464 33.97 6.83 41.06
N THR A 465 33.84 5.90 40.11
CA THR A 465 33.14 6.21 38.84
C THR A 465 31.63 6.35 38.98
N LYS A 466 30.98 5.50 39.80
CA LYS A 466 29.54 5.62 40.12
C LYS A 466 29.24 6.91 40.90
N THR A 467 30.19 7.42 41.69
CA THR A 467 30.07 8.74 42.35
C THR A 467 30.25 9.92 41.37
N GLY A 468 31.22 9.85 40.46
CA GLY A 468 31.63 11.00 39.65
C GLY A 468 30.96 11.16 38.28
N TYR A 469 30.62 10.06 37.62
CA TYR A 469 30.04 10.08 36.27
C TYR A 469 29.24 8.79 35.98
N PRO A 470 28.17 8.51 36.77
CA PRO A 470 27.39 7.28 36.67
C PRO A 470 26.66 7.10 35.33
N THR A 471 26.46 8.18 34.57
CA THR A 471 25.76 8.17 33.27
C THR A 471 26.62 7.69 32.10
N LEU A 472 27.94 7.51 32.28
CA LEU A 472 28.82 6.97 31.24
C LEU A 472 28.77 5.43 31.18
N PRO A 473 28.97 4.81 30.00
CA PRO A 473 29.18 3.36 29.91
C PRO A 473 30.38 2.87 30.73
N LEU A 474 30.33 1.66 31.30
CA LEU A 474 31.37 1.12 32.18
C LEU A 474 32.79 1.11 31.56
N ALA A 475 32.91 0.98 30.24
CA ALA A 475 34.19 1.10 29.54
C ALA A 475 34.74 2.54 29.56
N ASP A 476 33.88 3.54 29.36
CA ASP A 476 34.24 4.95 29.39
C ASP A 476 34.47 5.47 30.81
N GLN A 477 33.71 4.96 31.78
CA GLN A 477 33.95 5.18 33.21
C GLN A 477 35.39 4.78 33.57
N ARG A 478 35.79 3.54 33.25
CA ARG A 478 37.15 3.03 33.48
C ARG A 478 38.22 3.85 32.75
N ARG A 479 38.02 4.13 31.46
CA ARG A 479 38.95 4.92 30.64
C ARG A 479 39.18 6.32 31.20
N ARG A 480 38.11 7.00 31.64
CA ARG A 480 38.17 8.34 32.24
C ARG A 480 38.90 8.33 33.60
N LEU A 481 38.61 7.35 34.46
CA LEU A 481 39.29 7.23 35.76
C LEU A 481 40.80 6.99 35.59
N LEU A 482 41.17 6.00 34.77
CA LEU A 482 42.56 5.62 34.57
C LEU A 482 43.40 6.74 33.95
N GLY A 483 42.85 7.48 32.98
CA GLY A 483 43.51 8.65 32.41
C GLY A 483 43.80 9.73 33.47
N GLY A 484 42.81 10.03 34.31
CA GLY A 484 42.96 10.97 35.42
C GLY A 484 43.98 10.53 36.47
N LEU A 485 43.93 9.26 36.89
CA LEU A 485 44.91 8.67 37.82
C LEU A 485 46.33 8.70 37.23
N GLY A 486 46.49 8.47 35.93
CA GLY A 486 47.77 8.60 35.23
C GLY A 486 48.36 10.00 35.34
N GLY A 487 47.51 11.04 35.23
CA GLY A 487 47.92 12.43 35.46
C GLY A 487 48.33 12.72 36.91
N ILE A 488 47.73 12.06 37.91
CA ILE A 488 48.19 12.17 39.31
C ILE A 488 49.55 11.48 39.47
N ALA A 489 49.67 10.20 39.07
CA ALA A 489 50.90 9.42 39.19
C ALA A 489 52.10 10.11 38.52
N ALA A 490 51.91 10.65 37.31
CA ALA A 490 52.97 11.33 36.56
C ALA A 490 53.50 12.62 37.23
N ARG A 491 52.69 13.28 38.08
CA ARG A 491 53.08 14.53 38.77
C ARG A 491 53.55 14.33 40.20
N THR A 492 53.05 13.30 40.90
CA THR A 492 53.37 13.07 42.31
C THR A 492 54.37 11.94 42.52
N GLY A 493 54.56 11.05 41.54
CA GLY A 493 55.39 9.85 41.68
C GLY A 493 54.82 8.79 42.63
N VAL A 494 53.59 8.97 43.11
CA VAL A 494 52.89 8.03 44.00
C VAL A 494 52.52 6.77 43.24
N GLU A 495 52.68 5.60 43.87
CA GLU A 495 52.21 4.33 43.31
C GLU A 495 50.69 4.25 43.46
N ILE A 496 49.97 4.02 42.35
CA ILE A 496 48.51 3.92 42.33
C ILE A 496 48.08 2.54 41.88
N THR A 497 47.21 1.86 42.63
CA THR A 497 46.51 0.64 42.20
C THR A 497 45.01 0.88 42.14
N CYS A 498 44.41 0.78 40.96
CA CYS A 498 42.96 0.86 40.78
C CYS A 498 42.37 -0.55 40.72
N VAL A 499 41.41 -0.86 41.59
CA VAL A 499 40.71 -2.15 41.66
C VAL A 499 39.31 -1.98 41.07
N PHE A 500 38.91 -2.88 40.16
CA PHE A 500 37.55 -2.97 39.64
C PHE A 500 36.94 -4.33 39.98
N ASP A 501 35.62 -4.37 40.16
CA ASP A 501 34.88 -5.62 40.29
C ASP A 501 34.91 -6.39 38.95
N GLY A 502 35.31 -7.66 39.01
CA GLY A 502 35.37 -8.58 37.87
C GLY A 502 34.03 -9.17 37.46
N ALA A 503 32.98 -9.10 38.29
CA ALA A 503 31.67 -9.66 37.99
C ALA A 503 30.95 -8.99 36.81
N GLU A 504 31.29 -7.74 36.49
CA GLU A 504 30.71 -6.95 35.38
C GLU A 504 31.55 -6.99 34.07
N VAL A 505 32.41 -8.01 33.86
CA VAL A 505 33.39 -8.04 32.75
C VAL A 505 33.30 -9.30 31.88
N GLU A 506 32.66 -9.18 30.69
CA GLU A 506 32.45 -10.31 29.75
C GLU A 506 33.71 -10.81 28.98
N ALA A 507 34.88 -10.18 29.13
CA ALA A 507 36.11 -10.61 28.44
C ALA A 507 37.40 -10.16 29.15
N PRO A 508 38.55 -10.86 28.99
CA PRO A 508 39.84 -10.41 29.51
C PRO A 508 40.33 -9.13 28.81
N LEU A 509 39.88 -7.97 29.30
CA LEU A 509 40.23 -6.66 28.74
C LEU A 509 41.58 -6.19 29.28
N SER A 510 42.66 -6.48 28.54
CA SER A 510 43.97 -5.85 28.72
C SER A 510 43.92 -4.36 28.35
N LEU A 511 43.37 -3.55 29.25
CA LEU A 511 43.41 -2.09 29.14
C LEU A 511 44.86 -1.61 29.31
N PRO A 512 45.40 -0.78 28.39
CA PRO A 512 46.71 -0.18 28.56
C PRO A 512 46.68 0.85 29.70
N ALA A 513 47.11 0.42 30.89
CA ALA A 513 47.22 1.29 32.05
C ALA A 513 48.30 2.36 31.82
N PRO A 514 48.04 3.65 32.14
CA PRO A 514 49.06 4.69 32.09
C PRO A 514 50.26 4.37 33.00
N ARG A 515 51.46 4.80 32.60
CA ARG A 515 52.68 4.60 33.39
C ARG A 515 52.50 5.16 34.81
N GLY A 516 52.74 4.33 35.82
CA GLY A 516 52.55 4.67 37.24
C GLY A 516 51.22 4.24 37.86
N VAL A 517 50.26 3.75 37.06
CA VAL A 517 48.99 3.18 37.55
C VAL A 517 48.96 1.68 37.26
N ARG A 518 48.70 0.87 38.30
CA ARG A 518 48.37 -0.56 38.19
C ARG A 518 46.86 -0.72 38.14
N VAL A 519 46.37 -1.69 37.38
CA VAL A 519 44.94 -2.04 37.33
C VAL A 519 44.78 -3.49 37.75
N ALA A 520 43.87 -3.74 38.68
CA ALA A 520 43.48 -5.07 39.11
C ALA A 520 41.98 -5.26 38.92
N PHE A 521 41.58 -6.48 38.58
CA PHE A 521 40.19 -6.93 38.57
C PHE A 521 40.05 -8.00 39.65
N SER A 522 38.91 -8.03 40.35
CA SER A 522 38.63 -9.15 41.27
C SER A 522 38.40 -10.45 40.50
N SER A 523 38.61 -11.58 41.19
CA SER A 523 38.32 -12.89 40.62
C SER A 523 36.80 -13.10 40.50
N PRO A 524 36.29 -13.92 39.56
CA PRO A 524 34.87 -14.26 39.55
C PRO A 524 34.42 -14.88 40.88
N GLY A 525 33.48 -14.22 41.57
CA GLY A 525 33.01 -14.61 42.91
C GLY A 525 33.77 -13.99 44.09
N GLU A 526 34.75 -13.11 43.83
CA GLU A 526 35.45 -12.31 44.85
C GLU A 526 35.06 -10.83 44.69
N THR A 527 34.71 -10.15 45.78
CA THR A 527 34.36 -8.71 45.73
C THR A 527 35.61 -7.83 45.58
N ALA A 528 35.47 -6.64 44.98
CA ALA A 528 36.57 -5.67 44.92
C ALA A 528 37.06 -5.29 46.33
N ASP A 529 36.15 -5.25 47.30
CA ASP A 529 36.34 -4.92 48.71
C ASP A 529 37.32 -5.90 49.39
N GLU A 530 37.11 -7.21 49.19
CA GLU A 530 38.02 -8.25 49.65
C GLU A 530 39.43 -8.12 49.05
N VAL A 531 39.51 -7.79 47.76
CA VAL A 531 40.79 -7.52 47.07
C VAL A 531 41.51 -6.32 47.68
N ILE A 532 40.78 -5.22 47.94
CA ILE A 532 41.31 -3.99 48.54
C ILE A 532 41.83 -4.27 49.96
N VAL A 533 41.04 -4.94 50.81
CA VAL A 533 41.44 -5.28 52.18
C VAL A 533 42.65 -6.24 52.18
N ARG A 534 42.69 -7.21 51.25
CA ARG A 534 43.85 -8.09 51.06
C ARG A 534 45.10 -7.32 50.64
N MET A 535 44.99 -6.37 49.72
CA MET A 535 46.11 -5.52 49.30
C MET A 535 46.64 -4.68 50.47
N VAL A 536 45.76 -4.02 51.23
CA VAL A 536 46.16 -3.24 52.42
C VAL A 536 46.92 -4.11 53.43
N ARG A 537 46.43 -5.33 53.71
CA ARG A 537 47.07 -6.26 54.66
C ARG A 537 48.39 -6.86 54.15
N ALA A 538 48.67 -6.79 52.86
CA ALA A 538 49.90 -7.30 52.25
C ALA A 538 51.04 -6.26 52.22
N GLU A 539 50.76 -4.97 52.43
CA GLU A 539 51.78 -3.92 52.40
C GLU A 539 52.70 -3.97 53.64
N PRO A 540 54.01 -3.71 53.49
CA PRO A 540 54.96 -3.81 54.60
C PRO A 540 54.66 -2.83 55.75
N PRO A 541 54.81 -3.25 57.03
CA PRO A 541 54.59 -2.38 58.18
C PRO A 541 55.52 -1.16 58.13
N GLY A 542 54.95 0.03 58.20
CA GLY A 542 55.67 1.30 58.08
C GLY A 542 55.55 1.99 56.71
N ARG A 543 55.00 1.32 55.69
CA ARG A 543 54.61 2.00 54.45
C ARG A 543 53.25 2.73 54.63
N PRO A 544 53.13 4.01 54.26
CA PRO A 544 51.84 4.69 54.24
C PRO A 544 50.96 4.16 53.11
N VAL A 545 49.71 3.79 53.44
CA VAL A 545 48.70 3.34 52.48
C VAL A 545 47.46 4.22 52.61
N ALA A 546 46.93 4.70 51.47
CA ALA A 546 45.65 5.40 51.40
C ALA A 546 44.68 4.61 50.52
N VAL A 547 43.42 4.48 50.97
CA VAL A 547 42.35 3.79 50.22
C VAL A 547 41.29 4.82 49.85
N VAL A 548 41.08 5.03 48.56
CA VAL A 548 40.00 5.89 48.07
C VAL A 548 38.73 5.04 47.88
N THR A 549 37.74 5.26 48.75
CA THR A 549 36.39 4.72 48.65
C THR A 549 35.44 5.55 49.53
N SER A 550 34.14 5.52 49.22
CA SER A 550 33.09 6.08 50.07
C SER A 550 32.26 5.00 50.77
N ASP A 551 32.60 3.72 50.61
CA ASP A 551 31.87 2.63 51.26
C ASP A 551 32.21 2.54 52.76
N ARG A 552 31.18 2.50 53.61
CA ARG A 552 31.33 2.50 55.08
C ARG A 552 31.91 1.19 55.62
N GLU A 553 31.64 0.07 54.97
CA GLU A 553 32.15 -1.24 55.39
C GLU A 553 33.65 -1.32 55.08
N ILE A 554 34.05 -0.97 53.86
CA ILE A 554 35.46 -0.88 53.46
C ILE A 554 36.21 0.13 54.34
N ILE A 555 35.69 1.34 54.55
CA ILE A 555 36.31 2.38 55.40
C ILE A 555 36.61 1.86 56.81
N THR A 556 35.76 0.98 57.35
CA THR A 556 35.95 0.40 58.69
C THR A 556 37.07 -0.64 58.68
N GLU A 557 37.06 -1.57 57.73
CA GLU A 557 38.05 -2.64 57.64
C GLU A 557 39.45 -2.15 57.21
N VAL A 558 39.56 -1.20 56.28
CA VAL A 558 40.89 -0.67 55.86
C VAL A 558 41.52 0.20 56.95
N ARG A 559 40.70 0.93 57.74
CA ARG A 559 41.17 1.66 58.92
C ARG A 559 41.69 0.70 59.99
N ARG A 560 40.99 -0.43 60.21
CA ARG A 560 41.44 -1.51 61.11
C ARG A 560 42.73 -2.18 60.62
N ALA A 561 42.93 -2.27 59.32
CA ALA A 561 44.16 -2.77 58.69
C ALA A 561 45.30 -1.73 58.61
N GLY A 562 45.09 -0.50 59.09
CA GLY A 562 46.14 0.53 59.20
C GLY A 562 46.29 1.46 57.98
N ALA A 563 45.44 1.36 56.96
CA ALA A 563 45.38 2.31 55.87
C ALA A 563 44.51 3.53 56.20
N ARG A 564 44.77 4.65 55.52
CA ARG A 564 43.96 5.87 55.63
C ARG A 564 42.81 5.87 54.60
N PRO A 565 41.54 5.85 55.02
CA PRO A 565 40.42 6.05 54.10
C PRO A 565 40.39 7.49 53.57
N VAL A 566 39.99 7.65 52.31
CA VAL A 566 39.83 8.93 51.61
C VAL A 566 38.51 8.89 50.83
N PRO A 567 37.58 9.83 51.02
CA PRO A 567 36.31 9.85 50.29
C PRO A 567 36.51 9.96 48.77
N SER A 568 35.72 9.23 47.99
CA SER A 568 35.78 9.26 46.51
C SER A 568 35.58 10.66 45.94
N ALA A 569 34.76 11.49 46.59
CA ALA A 569 34.57 12.89 46.24
C ALA A 569 35.85 13.75 46.36
N ALA A 570 36.78 13.41 47.26
CA ALA A 570 38.06 14.12 47.36
C ALA A 570 38.98 13.81 46.17
N LEU A 571 39.01 12.55 45.72
CA LEU A 571 39.72 12.18 44.49
C LEU A 571 39.09 12.83 43.26
N LEU A 572 37.77 12.83 43.12
CA LEU A 572 37.07 13.45 41.98
C LEU A 572 37.39 14.95 41.87
N ARG A 573 37.28 15.72 42.95
CA ARG A 573 37.69 17.15 42.97
C ARG A 573 39.17 17.34 42.62
N ARG A 574 40.03 16.38 42.97
CA ARG A 574 41.46 16.43 42.63
C ARG A 574 41.74 16.11 41.16
N LEU A 575 40.90 15.27 40.55
CA LEU A 575 40.90 14.92 39.13
C LEU A 575 40.28 16.00 38.23
N GLU A 576 39.40 16.86 38.74
CA GLU A 576 38.88 18.04 38.02
C GLU A 576 39.88 19.20 37.96
N ARG A 577 40.83 19.25 38.90
CA ARG A 577 41.95 20.20 38.95
C ARG A 577 43.23 19.68 38.27
N ALA A 578 43.14 18.52 37.62
CA ALA A 578 44.26 17.71 37.14
C ALA A 578 44.43 17.77 35.62
#